data_AF-A0A7S1D4L6-F1
#
_entry.id   AF-A0A7S1D4L6-F1
#
_cell.length_a   1.000
_cell.length_b   1.000
_cell.length_c   1.000
_cell.angle_alpha   90.00
_cell.angle_beta   90.00
_cell.angle_gamma   90.00
#
_symmetry.space_group_name_H-M   'P 1'
#
loop_
_entity.id
_entity.type
_entity.pdbx_description
1 polymer ?
#
loop_
_entity_poly.entity_id
_entity_poly.type
_entity_poly.pdbx_seq_one_letter_code
_entity_poly.pdbx_strand_id
1 'polypeptide(L)'
;CLQQKSSQQHTRPSINNMKFINVFAIIAILPFAAGANDIKERLQKFRDPKNIKKENVVKFLNDRHERRMEKLEEMLQDRRLQLEHHNSGRRRLSSEDHERVSRQAVNYERKLTQMKNVDPKEHAQNMEIEAESFYKMNSVDYLDFPDVHAHA
;
A
#
# COMPACT_ATOMS: atom_id res chain seq x y z
N CYS A 1 41.02 51.55 -7.79
CA CYS A 1 41.21 50.58 -8.89
C CYS A 1 40.00 49.67 -8.92
N LEU A 2 39.07 49.88 -9.87
CA LEU A 2 39.02 49.19 -11.18
C LEU A 2 38.82 47.67 -10.95
N GLN A 3 37.79 46.98 -11.43
CA GLN A 3 36.84 47.20 -12.51
C GLN A 3 35.72 46.15 -12.39
N GLN A 4 34.48 46.51 -12.73
CA GLN A 4 33.44 45.57 -13.14
C GLN A 4 33.90 44.73 -14.34
N LYS A 5 33.55 43.43 -14.38
CA LYS A 5 33.22 42.73 -15.64
C LYS A 5 32.15 41.67 -15.42
N SER A 6 31.02 41.94 -16.06
CA SER A 6 29.94 41.03 -16.40
C SER A 6 30.40 39.93 -17.35
N SER A 7 29.78 38.76 -17.27
CA SER A 7 29.57 37.85 -18.40
C SER A 7 28.41 36.92 -18.10
N GLN A 8 27.21 37.40 -18.43
CA GLN A 8 26.08 36.56 -18.77
C GLN A 8 26.43 35.73 -20.00
N GLN A 9 26.24 34.41 -19.96
CA GLN A 9 26.00 33.63 -21.17
C GLN A 9 24.75 32.76 -20.98
N HIS A 10 23.66 33.34 -21.44
CA HIS A 10 22.48 32.69 -21.99
C HIS A 10 22.88 31.52 -22.91
N THR A 11 22.40 30.32 -22.62
CA THR A 11 22.11 29.34 -23.67
C THR A 11 20.60 29.09 -23.70
N ARG A 12 20.05 29.31 -24.89
CA ARG A 12 18.62 29.32 -25.19
C ARG A 12 18.10 27.87 -25.21
N PRO A 13 16.91 27.58 -24.66
CA PRO A 13 16.22 26.36 -25.03
C PRO A 13 15.85 26.43 -26.51
N SER A 14 16.30 25.43 -27.26
CA SER A 14 15.99 25.22 -28.67
C SER A 14 14.47 25.10 -28.86
N ILE A 15 13.88 26.18 -29.38
CA ILE A 15 12.52 26.21 -29.92
C ILE A 15 12.56 25.45 -31.24
N ASN A 16 12.19 24.18 -31.21
CA ASN A 16 11.66 23.42 -32.34
C ASN A 16 11.15 22.09 -31.81
N ASN A 17 9.93 22.08 -31.27
CA ASN A 17 9.04 20.90 -31.19
C ASN A 17 7.62 21.30 -30.69
N MET A 18 7.17 22.51 -31.03
CA MET A 18 5.90 23.07 -30.55
C MET A 18 4.79 22.96 -31.59
N LYS A 19 4.58 21.77 -32.19
CA LYS A 19 3.46 21.54 -33.14
C LYS A 19 2.82 20.13 -33.11
N PHE A 20 3.09 19.30 -32.10
CA PHE A 20 2.46 17.96 -32.00
C PHE A 20 1.59 17.72 -30.76
N ILE A 21 1.34 18.75 -29.95
CA ILE A 21 0.52 18.65 -28.74
C ILE A 21 -0.78 19.42 -29.00
N ASN A 22 -1.67 18.88 -29.83
CA ASN A 22 -3.06 19.37 -29.91
C ASN A 22 -4.08 18.36 -30.50
N VAL A 23 -3.70 17.10 -30.76
CA VAL A 23 -4.64 16.06 -31.26
C VAL A 23 -5.06 15.07 -30.14
N PHE A 24 -4.32 15.00 -29.03
CA PHE A 24 -4.66 14.08 -27.92
C PHE A 24 -5.78 14.58 -27.00
N ALA A 25 -6.20 15.85 -27.11
CA ALA A 25 -7.21 16.42 -26.22
C ALA A 25 -8.67 16.01 -26.57
N ILE A 26 -8.93 15.43 -27.75
CA ILE A 26 -10.31 15.12 -28.20
C ILE A 26 -10.64 13.62 -28.12
N ILE A 27 -9.67 12.73 -28.02
CA ILE A 27 -9.90 11.27 -27.98
C ILE A 27 -10.04 10.71 -26.54
N ALA A 28 -9.70 11.50 -25.51
CA ALA A 28 -9.75 11.04 -24.12
C ALA A 28 -11.11 11.18 -23.42
N ILE A 29 -12.13 11.78 -24.05
CA ILE A 29 -13.42 12.11 -23.42
C ILE A 29 -14.55 11.13 -23.82
N LEU A 30 -14.34 10.22 -24.77
CA LEU A 30 -15.41 9.42 -25.40
C LEU A 30 -15.31 7.89 -25.22
N PRO A 31 -15.00 7.37 -24.01
CA PRO A 31 -15.71 6.15 -23.61
C PRO A 31 -16.19 6.13 -22.15
N PHE A 32 -16.36 7.28 -21.50
CA PHE A 32 -16.81 7.30 -20.09
C PHE A 32 -18.33 7.19 -19.89
N ALA A 33 -19.15 7.35 -20.93
CA ALA A 33 -20.61 7.30 -20.80
C ALA A 33 -21.22 5.92 -21.09
N ALA A 34 -20.61 5.11 -21.96
CA ALA A 34 -21.16 3.79 -22.35
C ALA A 34 -20.68 2.63 -21.46
N GLY A 35 -19.56 2.79 -20.74
CA GLY A 35 -18.99 1.77 -19.85
C GLY A 35 -19.42 1.87 -18.39
N ALA A 36 -20.11 2.94 -17.97
CA ALA A 36 -20.42 3.16 -16.55
C ALA A 36 -21.39 2.10 -16.00
N ASN A 37 -22.36 1.64 -16.81
CA ASN A 37 -23.29 0.59 -16.41
C ASN A 37 -22.61 -0.80 -16.39
N ASP A 38 -21.74 -1.10 -17.36
CA ASP A 38 -21.00 -2.38 -17.42
C ASP A 38 -19.91 -2.47 -16.33
N ILE A 39 -19.25 -1.36 -16.00
CA ILE A 39 -18.30 -1.29 -14.88
C ILE A 39 -19.04 -1.40 -13.54
N LYS A 40 -20.19 -0.73 -13.38
CA LYS A 40 -21.02 -0.89 -12.18
C LYS A 40 -21.49 -2.33 -12.04
N GLU A 41 -22.01 -2.95 -13.10
CA GLU A 41 -22.51 -4.33 -13.07
C GLU A 41 -21.38 -5.34 -12.82
N ARG A 42 -20.19 -5.13 -13.40
CA ARG A 42 -18.99 -5.91 -13.09
C ARG A 42 -18.54 -5.74 -11.63
N LEU A 43 -18.48 -4.50 -11.13
CA LEU A 43 -18.15 -4.23 -9.73
C LEU A 43 -19.18 -4.82 -8.78
N GLN A 44 -20.46 -4.82 -9.15
CA GLN A 44 -21.56 -5.39 -8.37
C GLN A 44 -21.47 -6.93 -8.35
N LYS A 45 -21.07 -7.59 -9.45
CA LYS A 45 -20.77 -9.03 -9.48
C LYS A 45 -19.60 -9.44 -8.57
N PHE A 46 -18.59 -8.57 -8.39
CA PHE A 46 -17.52 -8.79 -7.41
C PHE A 46 -17.94 -8.47 -5.97
N ARG A 47 -19.06 -7.75 -5.80
CA ARG A 47 -19.60 -7.27 -4.53
C ARG A 47 -20.73 -8.12 -3.99
N ASP A 48 -21.31 -9.01 -4.79
CA ASP A 48 -22.37 -9.90 -4.36
C ASP A 48 -21.86 -10.82 -3.23
N PRO A 49 -22.30 -10.65 -1.97
CA PRO A 49 -21.85 -11.45 -0.83
C PRO A 49 -22.22 -12.93 -1.01
N LYS A 50 -23.17 -13.23 -1.90
CA LYS A 50 -23.57 -14.59 -2.30
C LYS A 50 -22.47 -15.38 -3.02
N ASN A 51 -21.47 -14.71 -3.62
CA ASN A 51 -20.36 -15.36 -4.33
C ASN A 51 -19.08 -15.50 -3.50
N ILE A 52 -18.98 -14.84 -2.35
CA ILE A 52 -17.79 -14.91 -1.49
C ILE A 52 -18.00 -16.02 -0.46
N LYS A 53 -17.42 -17.20 -0.70
CA LYS A 53 -17.45 -18.33 0.26
C LYS A 53 -16.60 -18.02 1.51
N LYS A 54 -17.12 -18.25 2.72
CA LYS A 54 -16.44 -17.98 4.01
C LYS A 54 -15.06 -18.64 4.08
N GLU A 55 -14.98 -19.85 3.56
CA GLU A 55 -13.74 -20.64 3.43
C GLU A 55 -12.64 -19.92 2.61
N ASN A 56 -13.00 -19.21 1.54
CA ASN A 56 -12.04 -18.48 0.72
C ASN A 56 -11.48 -17.26 1.44
N VAL A 57 -12.31 -16.59 2.26
CA VAL A 57 -11.90 -15.43 3.06
C VAL A 57 -10.97 -15.86 4.18
N VAL A 58 -11.31 -16.93 4.92
CA VAL A 58 -10.44 -17.48 5.97
C VAL A 58 -9.10 -17.91 5.40
N LYS A 59 -9.09 -18.59 4.25
CA LYS A 59 -7.85 -18.95 3.55
C LYS A 59 -7.02 -17.71 3.17
N PHE A 60 -7.64 -16.70 2.58
CA PHE A 60 -6.95 -15.44 2.25
C PHE A 60 -6.37 -14.73 3.49
N LEU A 61 -7.11 -14.73 4.60
CA LEU A 61 -6.65 -14.13 5.85
C LEU A 61 -5.46 -14.89 6.46
N ASN A 62 -5.47 -16.23 6.37
CA ASN A 62 -4.33 -17.07 6.75
C ASN A 62 -3.12 -16.80 5.85
N ASP A 63 -3.27 -16.81 4.52
CA ASP A 63 -2.18 -16.48 3.59
C ASP A 63 -1.61 -15.08 3.88
N ARG A 64 -2.47 -14.11 4.21
CA ARG A 64 -2.06 -12.76 4.61
C ARG A 64 -1.34 -12.76 5.96
N HIS A 65 -1.74 -13.60 6.91
CA HIS A 65 -1.06 -13.75 8.19
C HIS A 65 0.35 -14.33 8.00
N GLU A 66 0.48 -15.39 7.19
CA GLU A 66 1.77 -16.00 6.84
C GLU A 66 2.70 -14.99 6.18
N ARG A 67 2.24 -14.28 5.15
CA ARG A 67 3.05 -13.22 4.49
C ARG A 67 3.47 -12.12 5.45
N ARG A 68 2.65 -11.78 6.45
CA ARG A 68 3.02 -10.80 7.49
C ARG A 68 4.14 -11.34 8.38
N MET A 69 4.13 -12.63 8.73
CA MET A 69 5.22 -13.26 9.47
C MET A 69 6.51 -13.31 8.66
N GLU A 70 6.44 -13.75 7.40
CA GLU A 70 7.59 -13.77 6.48
C GLU A 70 8.22 -12.39 6.34
N LYS A 71 7.39 -11.35 6.17
CA LYS A 71 7.91 -9.98 6.06
C LYS A 71 8.55 -9.50 7.35
N LEU A 72 8.02 -9.89 8.51
CA LEU A 72 8.65 -9.56 9.80
C LEU A 72 9.99 -10.28 9.98
N GLU A 73 10.12 -11.51 9.51
CA GLU A 73 11.39 -12.24 9.50
C GLU A 73 12.43 -11.58 8.61
N GLU A 74 12.05 -11.20 7.39
CA GLU A 74 12.91 -10.45 6.46
C GLU A 74 13.39 -9.14 7.10
N MET A 75 12.47 -8.35 7.67
CA MET A 75 12.81 -7.10 8.34
C MET A 75 13.72 -7.31 9.57
N LEU A 76 13.50 -8.39 10.33
CA LEU A 76 14.35 -8.72 11.47
C LEU A 76 15.76 -9.10 11.02
N GLN A 77 15.87 -9.92 9.98
CA GLN A 77 17.15 -10.33 9.40
C GLN A 77 17.92 -9.12 8.86
N ASP A 78 17.26 -8.20 8.16
CA ASP A 78 17.86 -6.96 7.67
C ASP A 78 18.43 -6.11 8.80
N ARG A 79 17.71 -5.98 9.93
CA ARG A 79 18.19 -5.21 11.09
C ARG A 79 19.35 -5.91 11.79
N ARG A 80 19.29 -7.24 11.94
CA ARG A 80 20.41 -8.03 12.50
C ARG A 80 21.66 -7.89 11.65
N LEU A 81 21.53 -7.96 10.31
CA LEU A 81 22.65 -7.78 9.39
C LEU A 81 23.23 -6.36 9.47
N GLN A 82 22.39 -5.33 9.62
CA GLN A 82 22.86 -3.96 9.83
C GLN A 82 23.69 -3.82 11.11
N LEU A 83 23.25 -4.45 12.21
CA LEU A 83 24.00 -4.45 13.47
C LEU A 83 25.29 -5.26 13.36
N GLU A 84 25.28 -6.39 12.67
CA GLU A 84 26.49 -7.19 12.42
C GLU A 84 27.51 -6.41 11.56
N HIS A 85 27.06 -5.74 10.50
CA HIS A 85 27.90 -4.87 9.69
C HIS A 85 28.45 -3.69 10.48
N HIS A 86 27.70 -3.18 11.45
CA HIS A 86 28.17 -2.18 12.40
C HIS A 86 29.29 -2.72 13.30
N ASN A 87 29.05 -3.85 13.95
CA ASN A 87 29.98 -4.45 14.90
C ASN A 87 31.27 -4.94 14.22
N SER A 88 31.17 -5.45 12.99
CA SER A 88 32.33 -5.86 12.19
C SER A 88 33.08 -4.68 11.54
N GLY A 89 32.57 -3.45 11.66
CA GLY A 89 33.15 -2.26 11.04
C GLY A 89 32.92 -2.15 9.52
N ARG A 90 32.23 -3.11 8.89
CA ARG A 90 31.87 -3.09 7.46
C ARG A 90 30.97 -1.89 7.10
N ARG A 91 30.10 -1.46 8.02
CA ARG A 91 29.25 -0.26 7.86
C ARG A 91 29.11 0.45 9.19
N ARG A 92 29.57 1.69 9.30
CA ARG A 92 29.33 2.49 10.52
C ARG A 92 27.94 3.10 10.51
N LEU A 93 27.21 2.90 11.60
CA LEU A 93 25.95 3.56 11.91
C LEU A 93 26.27 4.70 12.89
N SER A 94 25.51 5.79 12.84
CA SER A 94 25.55 6.78 13.92
C SER A 94 25.03 6.16 15.22
N SER A 95 25.35 6.76 16.37
CA SER A 95 24.86 6.26 17.66
C SER A 95 23.32 6.21 17.71
N GLU A 96 22.65 7.22 17.14
CA GLU A 96 21.19 7.27 17.04
C GLU A 96 20.63 6.17 16.13
N ASP A 97 21.26 5.97 14.95
CA ASP A 97 20.83 4.92 14.02
C ASP A 97 21.04 3.53 14.60
N HIS A 98 22.16 3.31 15.30
CA HIS A 98 22.44 2.06 15.99
C HIS A 98 21.37 1.76 17.05
N GLU A 99 21.04 2.74 17.91
CA GLU A 99 19.99 2.58 18.91
C GLU A 99 18.63 2.29 18.25
N ARG A 100 18.28 3.03 17.19
CA ARG A 100 17.03 2.83 16.44
C ARG A 100 16.94 1.42 15.85
N VAL A 101 17.98 0.96 15.15
CA VAL A 101 18.03 -0.37 14.54
C VAL A 101 17.99 -1.46 15.60
N SER A 102 18.69 -1.29 16.73
CA SER A 102 18.67 -2.23 17.85
C SER A 102 17.26 -2.37 18.44
N ARG A 103 16.58 -1.25 18.71
CA ARG A 103 15.19 -1.27 19.20
C ARG A 103 14.24 -1.92 18.20
N GLN A 104 14.41 -1.65 16.90
CA GLN A 104 13.60 -2.26 15.85
C GLN A 104 13.78 -3.78 15.80
N ALA A 105 15.01 -4.28 15.89
CA ALA A 105 15.27 -5.72 15.92
C ALA A 105 14.53 -6.41 17.08
N VAL A 106 14.64 -5.87 18.31
CA VAL A 106 13.95 -6.41 19.49
C VAL A 106 12.42 -6.36 19.31
N ASN A 107 11.89 -5.26 18.77
CA ASN A 107 10.45 -5.12 18.57
C ASN A 107 9.90 -6.10 17.51
N TYR A 108 10.61 -6.32 16.41
CA TYR A 108 10.22 -7.29 15.39
C TYR A 108 10.31 -8.71 15.91
N GLU A 109 11.37 -9.05 16.65
CA GLU A 109 11.51 -10.35 17.30
C GLU A 109 10.37 -10.61 18.28
N ARG A 110 10.06 -9.65 19.16
CA ARG A 110 8.93 -9.78 20.09
C ARG A 110 7.61 -10.00 19.35
N LYS A 111 7.36 -9.22 18.28
CA LYS A 111 6.12 -9.33 17.50
C LYS A 111 6.03 -10.68 16.77
N LEU A 112 7.13 -11.15 16.19
CA LEU A 112 7.20 -12.44 15.52
C LEU A 112 6.95 -13.59 16.52
N THR A 113 7.59 -13.55 17.68
CA THR A 113 7.38 -14.53 18.75
C THR A 113 5.93 -14.54 19.23
N GLN A 114 5.31 -13.36 19.39
CA GLN A 114 3.88 -13.26 19.73
C GLN A 114 3.01 -13.92 18.65
N MET A 115 3.27 -13.66 17.37
CA MET A 115 2.51 -14.25 16.26
C MET A 115 2.70 -15.78 16.15
N LYS A 116 3.91 -16.29 16.41
CA LYS A 116 4.21 -17.73 16.36
C LYS A 116 3.65 -18.51 17.54
N ASN A 117 3.52 -17.86 18.71
CA ASN A 117 3.08 -18.50 19.95
C ASN A 117 1.59 -18.32 20.23
N VAL A 118 0.80 -17.78 19.28
CA VAL A 118 -0.66 -17.75 19.41
C VAL A 118 -1.18 -19.18 19.45
N ASP A 119 -2.07 -19.49 20.40
CA ASP A 119 -2.73 -20.79 20.44
C ASP A 119 -3.47 -21.02 19.12
N PRO A 120 -3.29 -22.16 18.42
CA PRO A 120 -4.02 -22.47 17.20
C PRO A 120 -5.54 -22.30 17.32
N LYS A 121 -6.12 -22.56 18.51
CA LYS A 121 -7.55 -22.34 18.76
C LYS A 121 -7.92 -20.87 18.77
N GLU A 122 -7.12 -20.04 19.44
CA GLU A 122 -7.29 -18.59 19.48
C GLU A 122 -7.09 -17.97 18.09
N HIS A 123 -6.08 -18.43 17.36
CA HIS A 123 -5.84 -18.02 15.98
C HIS A 123 -7.04 -18.32 15.07
N ALA A 124 -7.60 -19.53 15.16
CA ALA A 124 -8.78 -19.91 14.38
C ALA A 124 -10.00 -19.04 14.72
N GLN A 125 -10.24 -18.76 16.01
CA GLN A 125 -11.32 -17.87 16.45
C GLN A 125 -11.13 -16.45 15.93
N ASN A 126 -9.91 -15.91 16.02
CA ASN A 126 -9.59 -14.58 15.50
C ASN A 126 -9.80 -14.48 13.98
N MET A 127 -9.43 -15.54 13.23
CA MET A 127 -9.66 -15.60 11.78
C MET A 127 -11.15 -15.65 11.43
N GLU A 128 -11.96 -16.34 12.23
CA GLU A 128 -13.41 -16.37 12.06
C GLU A 128 -14.04 -15.00 12.33
N ILE A 129 -13.65 -14.33 13.41
CA ILE A 129 -14.11 -12.97 13.75
C ILE A 129 -13.69 -11.97 12.66
N GLU A 130 -12.45 -12.04 12.16
CA GLU A 130 -11.96 -11.17 11.09
C GLU A 130 -12.69 -11.45 9.76
N ALA A 131 -12.99 -12.71 9.45
CA ALA A 131 -13.79 -13.07 8.30
C ALA A 131 -15.21 -12.48 8.42
N GLU A 132 -15.86 -12.62 9.57
CA GLU A 132 -17.20 -12.06 9.82
C GLU A 132 -17.21 -10.54 9.74
N SER A 133 -16.17 -9.87 10.25
CA SER A 133 -15.99 -8.42 10.08
C SER A 133 -15.82 -8.03 8.61
N PHE A 134 -15.05 -8.81 7.84
CA PHE A 134 -14.87 -8.59 6.40
C PHE A 134 -16.20 -8.73 5.64
N TYR A 135 -17.04 -9.69 6.01
CA TYR A 135 -18.40 -9.81 5.47
C TYR A 135 -19.28 -8.63 5.86
N LYS A 136 -19.21 -8.19 7.13
CA LYS A 136 -20.03 -7.10 7.64
C LYS A 136 -19.65 -5.75 7.05
N MET A 137 -18.37 -5.46 6.81
CA MET A 137 -17.97 -4.22 6.13
C MET A 137 -18.36 -4.23 4.64
N ASN A 138 -18.15 -5.36 3.95
CA ASN A 138 -18.57 -5.48 2.55
C ASN A 138 -20.10 -5.44 2.36
N SER A 139 -20.89 -5.75 3.41
CA SER A 139 -22.34 -5.63 3.38
C SER A 139 -22.88 -4.25 3.78
N VAL A 140 -22.11 -3.43 4.52
CA VAL A 140 -22.55 -2.14 5.08
C VAL A 140 -22.10 -0.94 4.24
N ASP A 141 -21.15 -1.10 3.34
CA ASP A 141 -20.74 -0.02 2.46
C ASP A 141 -21.85 0.26 1.40
N TYR A 142 -22.53 1.41 1.51
CA TYR A 142 -23.32 2.18 0.51
C TYR A 142 -24.77 1.80 0.13
N LEU A 143 -25.72 1.65 1.07
CA LEU A 143 -27.15 1.60 0.70
C LEU A 143 -28.13 2.47 1.53
N ASP A 144 -27.67 3.51 2.23
CA ASP A 144 -28.56 4.57 2.73
C ASP A 144 -27.88 5.94 2.63
N PHE A 145 -27.64 6.41 1.40
CA PHE A 145 -27.64 7.86 1.19
C PHE A 145 -29.02 8.20 0.64
N PRO A 146 -29.89 8.91 1.40
CA PRO A 146 -31.14 9.39 0.83
C PRO A 146 -30.80 10.25 -0.39
N ASP A 147 -31.47 9.96 -1.50
CA ASP A 147 -31.34 10.70 -2.76
C ASP A 147 -31.62 12.19 -2.50
N VAL A 148 -30.57 13.01 -2.34
CA VAL A 148 -30.71 14.44 -2.01
C VAL A 148 -31.18 15.27 -3.22
N HIS A 149 -31.57 14.62 -4.31
CA HIS A 149 -32.00 15.26 -5.56
C HIS A 149 -33.43 14.92 -5.98
N ALA A 150 -34.23 14.26 -5.13
CA ALA A 150 -35.62 13.91 -5.47
C ALA A 150 -36.64 15.05 -5.32
N HIS A 151 -36.23 16.28 -5.01
CA HIS A 151 -37.13 17.44 -4.96
C HIS A 151 -36.46 18.71 -5.49
N ALA A 152 -36.67 19.01 -6.77
CA ALA A 152 -36.79 20.36 -7.32
C ALA A 152 -37.53 20.29 -8.67
#